data_AF-A0A328P8P7-F1
#
_entry.id   AF-A0A328P8P7-F1
#
_cell.length_a   1.000
_cell.length_b   1.000
_cell.length_c   1.000
_cell.angle_alpha   90.00
_cell.angle_beta   90.00
_cell.angle_gamma   90.00
#
_symmetry.space_group_name_H-M   'P 1'
#
loop_
_entity.id
_entity.type
_entity.pdbx_description
1 polymer ?
#
loop_
_entity_poly.entity_id
_entity_poly.type
_entity_poly.pdbx_seq_one_letter_code
_entity_poly.pdbx_strand_id
1 'polypeptide(L)'
;MSFHVIRRSDTQPQPWKNGMGTTREIARFPTDAGNDDFLWRVSVAEVNSAAPFSTFPGIDRQIVLLEGDGFTMTLDGAREHALVVPFEPFAFSGEARVEVTMAGGATQDFNLMIRRAWGRGEVRALTQAGSHEPDPSCVLLYVARGTVTTIDGDLQAGDAWLPDRSPFELAEGSIVLLALAQPN
;
A
#
# COMPACT_ATOMS: atom_id res chain seq x y z
N MET A 1 10.83 -10.93 19.04
CA MET A 1 10.60 -11.07 17.59
C MET A 1 10.89 -9.70 16.98
N SER A 2 11.44 -9.65 15.78
CA SER A 2 12.04 -8.45 15.20
C SER A 2 11.00 -7.42 14.78
N PHE A 3 10.68 -6.55 15.73
CA PHE A 3 10.44 -5.13 15.54
C PHE A 3 11.26 -4.53 14.39
N HIS A 4 10.61 -3.92 13.41
CA HIS A 4 11.35 -3.23 12.35
C HIS A 4 10.60 -2.01 11.84
N VAL A 5 11.22 -0.85 12.05
CA VAL A 5 10.93 0.35 11.28
C VAL A 5 11.60 0.21 9.92
N ILE A 6 10.83 0.38 8.86
CA ILE A 6 11.31 0.46 7.48
C ILE A 6 11.28 1.93 7.11
N ARG A 7 12.47 2.55 7.02
CA ARG A 7 12.55 3.96 6.63
C ARG A 7 12.30 4.10 5.14
N ARG A 8 11.68 5.20 4.73
CA ARG A 8 11.54 5.53 3.30
C ARG A 8 12.89 5.48 2.57
N SER A 9 13.96 5.93 3.22
CA SER A 9 15.33 5.94 2.68
C SER A 9 15.89 4.56 2.38
N ASP A 10 15.40 3.53 3.07
CA ASP A 10 15.98 2.18 3.03
C ASP A 10 15.35 1.32 1.93
N THR A 11 14.20 1.76 1.42
CA THR A 11 13.57 1.19 0.24
C THR A 11 14.12 1.91 -0.99
N GLN A 12 14.35 1.23 -2.10
CA GLN A 12 14.80 1.88 -3.35
C GLN A 12 13.70 1.83 -4.40
N PRO A 13 13.40 2.95 -5.08
CA PRO A 13 12.42 2.95 -6.16
C PRO A 13 13.01 2.22 -7.37
N GLN A 14 12.23 1.29 -7.93
CA GLN A 14 12.58 0.55 -9.14
C GLN A 14 11.78 1.11 -10.31
N PRO A 15 12.42 1.63 -11.37
CA PRO A 15 11.70 2.14 -12.52
C PRO A 15 10.97 1.01 -13.25
N TRP A 16 9.78 1.29 -13.74
CA TRP A 16 9.04 0.36 -14.59
C TRP A 16 9.73 0.22 -15.95
N LYS A 17 9.60 -0.96 -16.58
CA LYS A 17 10.19 -1.24 -17.90
C LYS A 17 9.73 -0.26 -19.00
N ASN A 18 8.54 0.31 -18.86
CA ASN A 18 7.96 1.28 -19.80
C ASN A 18 8.38 2.74 -19.49
N GLY A 19 9.07 2.99 -18.39
CA GLY A 19 9.49 4.33 -17.96
C GLY A 19 8.37 5.24 -17.44
N MET A 20 7.13 4.73 -17.31
CA MET A 20 5.95 5.55 -16.97
C MET A 20 5.73 5.69 -15.46
N GLY A 21 6.61 5.13 -14.64
CA GLY A 21 6.49 5.15 -13.20
C GLY A 21 7.62 4.40 -12.49
N THR A 22 7.52 4.37 -11.17
CA THR A 22 8.42 3.60 -10.30
C THR A 22 7.62 2.82 -9.27
N THR A 23 8.18 1.72 -8.78
CA THR A 23 7.66 1.01 -7.60
C THR A 23 8.72 0.97 -6.53
N ARG A 24 8.35 1.42 -5.34
CA ARG A 24 9.09 1.26 -4.10
C ARG A 24 8.43 0.16 -3.29
N GLU A 25 9.04 -1.00 -3.25
CA GLU A 25 8.59 -2.05 -2.35
C GLU A 25 8.93 -1.70 -0.91
N ILE A 26 7.95 -1.87 -0.01
CA ILE A 26 8.14 -1.64 1.42
C ILE A 26 8.43 -2.97 2.11
N ALA A 27 7.56 -3.96 1.92
CA ALA A 27 7.70 -5.28 2.52
C ALA A 27 6.98 -6.34 1.69
N ARG A 28 7.42 -7.59 1.83
CA ARG A 28 6.76 -8.78 1.31
C ARG A 28 6.92 -9.93 2.29
N PHE A 29 6.07 -10.94 2.15
CA PHE A 29 6.19 -12.18 2.91
C PHE A 29 6.02 -13.41 2.03
N PRO A 30 6.89 -14.44 2.19
CA PRO A 30 8.17 -14.41 2.90
C PRO A 30 9.12 -13.31 2.38
N THR A 31 10.07 -12.87 3.21
CA THR A 31 10.98 -11.75 2.87
C THR A 31 11.84 -12.04 1.63
N ASP A 32 12.17 -13.31 1.40
CA ASP A 32 12.97 -13.81 0.28
C ASP A 32 12.13 -14.21 -0.95
N ALA A 33 10.80 -14.11 -0.87
CA ALA A 33 9.91 -14.45 -1.97
C ALA A 33 10.13 -13.51 -3.17
N GLY A 34 10.06 -14.06 -4.38
CA GLY A 34 9.99 -13.34 -5.63
C GLY A 34 8.57 -12.84 -5.95
N ASN A 35 8.38 -12.38 -7.20
CA ASN A 35 7.07 -11.93 -7.67
C ASN A 35 6.05 -13.07 -7.85
N ASP A 36 6.53 -14.32 -7.95
CA ASP A 36 5.69 -15.46 -8.28
C ASP A 36 5.16 -16.20 -7.05
N ASP A 37 5.80 -16.04 -5.89
CA ASP A 37 5.59 -16.83 -4.69
C ASP A 37 5.35 -16.02 -3.40
N PHE A 38 5.33 -14.67 -3.46
CA PHE A 38 4.89 -13.87 -2.31
C PHE A 38 3.46 -14.21 -1.90
N LEU A 39 3.18 -14.23 -0.59
CA LEU A 39 1.84 -14.40 -0.02
C LEU A 39 1.15 -13.05 0.13
N TRP A 40 1.90 -12.04 0.56
CA TRP A 40 1.49 -10.64 0.46
C TRP A 40 2.67 -9.74 0.13
N ARG A 41 2.38 -8.59 -0.48
CA ARG A 41 3.35 -7.55 -0.83
C ARG A 41 2.73 -6.18 -0.64
N VAL A 42 3.48 -5.28 -0.02
CA VAL A 42 3.14 -3.88 0.17
C VAL A 42 4.16 -3.00 -0.55
N SER A 43 3.68 -2.02 -1.31
CA SER A 43 4.51 -1.12 -2.10
C SER A 43 3.86 0.24 -2.29
N VAL A 44 4.67 1.26 -2.55
CA VAL A 44 4.22 2.56 -3.07
C VAL A 44 4.65 2.67 -4.53
N ALA A 45 3.71 3.06 -5.39
CA ALA A 45 3.97 3.33 -6.80
C ALA A 45 3.95 4.84 -7.06
N GLU A 46 4.84 5.32 -7.91
CA GLU A 46 4.76 6.67 -8.49
C GLU A 46 4.35 6.51 -9.96
N VAL A 47 3.24 7.13 -10.35
CA VAL A 47 2.68 7.05 -11.70
C VAL A 47 2.82 8.40 -12.38
N ASN A 48 3.72 8.51 -13.35
CA ASN A 48 4.01 9.78 -14.02
C ASN A 48 3.08 10.05 -15.21
N SER A 49 2.49 8.99 -15.75
CA SER A 49 1.66 9.05 -16.95
C SER A 49 0.83 7.77 -17.06
N ALA A 50 -0.26 7.87 -17.82
CA ALA A 50 -1.16 6.74 -18.05
C ALA A 50 -0.38 5.52 -18.56
N ALA A 51 -0.40 4.45 -17.77
CA ALA A 51 0.21 3.18 -18.11
C ALA A 51 -0.72 2.04 -17.69
N PRO A 52 -0.83 0.97 -18.50
CA PRO A 52 -1.57 -0.20 -18.11
C PRO A 52 -0.90 -0.84 -16.90
N PHE A 53 -1.70 -1.33 -15.97
CA PHE A 53 -1.16 -2.07 -14.82
C PHE A 53 -0.69 -3.46 -15.27
N SER A 54 0.39 -3.94 -14.64
CA SER A 54 0.75 -5.35 -14.75
C SER A 54 -0.35 -6.23 -14.16
N THR A 55 -0.65 -7.35 -14.83
CA THR A 55 -1.60 -8.35 -14.36
C THR A 55 -0.90 -9.35 -13.43
N PHE A 56 -1.62 -9.77 -12.39
CA PHE A 56 -1.18 -10.71 -11.37
C PHE A 56 -2.29 -11.73 -11.10
N PRO A 57 -2.32 -12.85 -11.86
CA PRO A 57 -3.34 -13.87 -11.69
C PRO A 57 -3.38 -14.45 -10.26
N GLY A 58 -4.58 -14.56 -9.70
CA GLY A 58 -4.78 -15.15 -8.36
C GLY A 58 -4.38 -14.24 -7.19
N ILE A 59 -4.10 -12.96 -7.47
CA ILE A 59 -3.77 -11.95 -6.46
C ILE A 59 -4.95 -11.00 -6.30
N ASP A 60 -5.36 -10.73 -5.06
CA ASP A 60 -6.28 -9.63 -4.74
C ASP A 60 -5.46 -8.37 -4.46
N ARG A 61 -5.90 -7.24 -5.00
CA ARG A 61 -5.21 -5.95 -4.87
C ARG A 61 -6.10 -4.93 -4.17
N GLN A 62 -5.48 -4.12 -3.33
CA GLN A 62 -6.05 -2.87 -2.86
C GLN A 62 -5.09 -1.73 -3.15
N ILE A 63 -5.62 -0.65 -3.74
CA ILE A 63 -4.87 0.56 -4.07
C ILE A 63 -5.46 1.74 -3.31
N VAL A 64 -4.60 2.68 -2.90
CA VAL A 64 -4.98 3.89 -2.17
C VAL A 64 -4.18 5.06 -2.72
N LEU A 65 -4.86 6.13 -3.14
CA LEU A 65 -4.18 7.38 -3.53
C LEU A 65 -3.54 8.03 -2.29
N LEU A 66 -2.24 8.32 -2.36
CA LEU A 66 -1.50 9.04 -1.31
C LEU A 66 -1.37 10.53 -1.65
N GLU A 67 -0.92 10.83 -2.87
CA GLU A 67 -0.62 12.19 -3.34
C GLU A 67 -0.93 12.35 -4.83
N GLY A 68 -1.21 13.59 -5.25
CA GLY A 68 -1.55 13.95 -6.62
C GLY A 68 -3.07 13.98 -6.88
N ASP A 69 -3.43 14.29 -8.13
CA ASP A 69 -4.83 14.45 -8.55
C ASP A 69 -5.56 13.10 -8.74
N GLY A 70 -4.82 12.00 -8.71
CA GLY A 70 -5.36 10.65 -8.95
C GLY A 70 -5.55 10.31 -10.43
N PHE A 71 -6.30 9.23 -10.66
CA PHE A 71 -6.64 8.76 -12.01
C PHE A 71 -7.91 7.91 -11.99
N THR A 72 -8.51 7.74 -13.16
CA THR A 72 -9.62 6.80 -13.34
C THR A 72 -9.09 5.48 -13.88
N MET A 73 -9.48 4.38 -13.22
CA MET A 73 -9.22 3.01 -13.62
C MET A 73 -10.45 2.46 -14.35
N THR A 74 -10.26 1.97 -15.57
CA THR A 74 -11.27 1.19 -16.30
C THR A 74 -10.86 -0.28 -16.28
N LEU A 75 -11.59 -1.10 -15.53
CA LEU A 75 -11.34 -2.52 -15.35
C LEU A 75 -12.16 -3.33 -16.34
N ASP A 76 -11.47 -4.19 -17.08
CA ASP A 76 -12.03 -5.10 -18.09
C ASP A 76 -12.95 -4.40 -19.11
N GLY A 77 -12.66 -3.11 -19.38
CA GLY A 77 -13.42 -2.27 -20.32
C GLY A 77 -14.84 -1.90 -19.87
N ALA A 78 -15.22 -2.18 -18.62
CA ALA A 78 -16.59 -2.03 -18.16
C ALA A 78 -16.74 -1.33 -16.80
N ARG A 79 -15.93 -1.71 -15.80
CA ARG A 79 -16.05 -1.14 -14.45
C ARG A 79 -15.09 0.03 -14.29
N GLU A 80 -15.63 1.22 -14.12
CA GLU A 80 -14.82 2.40 -13.83
C GLU A 80 -14.73 2.69 -12.33
N HIS A 81 -13.57 3.16 -11.90
CA HIS A 81 -13.36 3.69 -10.57
C HIS A 81 -12.41 4.88 -10.61
N ALA A 82 -12.86 6.03 -10.12
CA ALA A 82 -12.04 7.23 -9.98
C ALA A 82 -11.26 7.17 -8.66
N LEU A 83 -9.97 6.82 -8.75
CA LEU A 83 -9.05 6.84 -7.62
C LEU A 83 -8.53 8.28 -7.43
N VAL A 84 -9.42 9.17 -6.97
CA VAL A 84 -9.18 10.62 -6.84
C VAL A 84 -9.39 11.14 -5.42
N VAL A 85 -9.88 10.30 -4.51
CA VAL A 85 -10.05 10.62 -3.09
C VAL A 85 -8.85 10.06 -2.33
N PRO A 86 -7.99 10.92 -1.73
CA PRO A 86 -6.85 10.45 -0.97
C PRO A 86 -7.25 9.55 0.20
N PHE A 87 -6.44 8.54 0.46
CA PHE A 87 -6.57 7.61 1.59
C PHE A 87 -7.82 6.71 1.58
N GLU A 88 -8.58 6.69 0.48
CA GLU A 88 -9.71 5.76 0.28
C GLU A 88 -9.24 4.48 -0.44
N PRO A 89 -9.37 3.29 0.19
CA PRO A 89 -8.99 2.03 -0.45
C PRO A 89 -9.96 1.56 -1.52
N PHE A 90 -9.41 1.11 -2.64
CA PHE A 90 -10.15 0.47 -3.71
C PHE A 90 -9.65 -0.95 -3.98
N ALA A 91 -10.57 -1.91 -3.93
CA ALA A 91 -10.27 -3.33 -4.13
C ALA A 91 -10.60 -3.81 -5.55
N PHE A 92 -9.69 -4.58 -6.12
CA PHE A 92 -9.84 -5.19 -7.45
C PHE A 92 -9.01 -6.47 -7.62
N SER A 93 -9.39 -7.30 -8.59
CA SER A 93 -8.67 -8.52 -8.93
C SER A 93 -7.37 -8.20 -9.67
N GLY A 94 -6.27 -8.84 -9.30
CA GLY A 94 -4.96 -8.66 -9.92
C GLY A 94 -4.92 -9.10 -11.39
N GLU A 95 -5.76 -10.04 -11.79
CA GLU A 95 -5.94 -10.48 -13.17
C GLU A 95 -6.71 -9.48 -14.06
N ALA A 96 -7.39 -8.48 -13.48
CA ALA A 96 -8.18 -7.52 -14.25
C ALA A 96 -7.29 -6.71 -15.20
N ARG A 97 -7.76 -6.49 -16.43
CA ARG A 97 -7.13 -5.56 -17.36
C ARG A 97 -7.49 -4.14 -16.93
N VAL A 98 -6.50 -3.37 -16.47
CA VAL A 98 -6.70 -1.99 -16.03
C VAL A 98 -6.14 -1.01 -17.06
N GLU A 99 -7.02 -0.17 -17.57
CA GLU A 99 -6.67 1.03 -18.34
C GLU A 99 -6.76 2.26 -17.43
N VAL A 100 -5.83 3.20 -17.59
CA VAL A 100 -5.70 4.36 -16.70
C VAL A 100 -5.84 5.64 -17.49
N THR A 101 -6.69 6.54 -17.00
CA THR A 101 -6.78 7.92 -17.47
C THR A 101 -6.41 8.86 -16.33
N MET A 102 -5.31 9.60 -16.47
CA MET A 102 -4.84 10.53 -15.43
C MET A 102 -5.86 11.64 -15.21
N ALA A 103 -6.16 11.96 -13.94
CA ALA A 103 -7.01 13.10 -13.60
C ALA A 103 -6.21 14.43 -13.65
N GLY A 104 -4.88 14.36 -13.59
CA GLY A 104 -3.99 15.51 -13.66
C GLY A 104 -2.53 15.08 -13.73
N GLY A 105 -1.73 15.56 -12.78
CA GLY A 105 -0.29 15.31 -12.72
C GLY A 105 0.11 13.89 -12.28
N ALA A 106 1.40 13.73 -11.95
CA ALA A 106 1.92 12.50 -11.38
C ALA A 106 1.24 12.18 -10.03
N THR A 107 1.08 10.90 -9.73
CA THR A 107 0.42 10.42 -8.50
C THR A 107 1.32 9.47 -7.73
N GLN A 108 1.04 9.33 -6.44
CA GLN A 108 1.61 8.30 -5.60
C GLN A 108 0.50 7.42 -5.02
N ASP A 109 0.64 6.11 -5.14
CA ASP A 109 -0.38 5.17 -4.67
C ASP A 109 0.23 4.06 -3.81
N PHE A 110 -0.38 3.80 -2.67
CA PHE A 110 -0.10 2.63 -1.86
C PHE A 110 -0.81 1.41 -2.46
N ASN A 111 -0.12 0.28 -2.52
CA ASN A 111 -0.65 -0.99 -3.03
C ASN A 111 -0.42 -2.09 -2.00
N LEU A 112 -1.50 -2.78 -1.62
CA LEU A 112 -1.48 -4.09 -0.98
C LEU A 112 -1.85 -5.15 -2.03
N MET A 113 -1.07 -6.23 -2.06
CA MET A 113 -1.30 -7.38 -2.93
C MET A 113 -1.30 -8.64 -2.07
N ILE A 114 -2.33 -9.47 -2.16
CA ILE A 114 -2.51 -10.69 -1.36
C ILE A 114 -2.77 -11.87 -2.29
N ARG A 115 -2.06 -12.97 -2.10
CA ARG A 115 -2.34 -14.22 -2.80
C ARG A 115 -3.62 -14.85 -2.25
N ARG A 116 -4.66 -14.88 -3.09
CA ARG A 116 -6.01 -15.33 -2.74
C ARG A 116 -6.04 -16.77 -2.22
N ALA A 117 -5.18 -17.63 -2.75
CA ALA A 117 -5.04 -19.03 -2.32
C ALA A 117 -4.49 -19.16 -0.89
N TRP A 118 -3.72 -18.17 -0.42
CA TRP A 118 -3.18 -18.15 0.94
C TRP A 118 -4.15 -17.50 1.93
N GLY A 119 -4.73 -16.35 1.56
CA GLY A 119 -5.50 -15.56 2.52
C GLY A 119 -6.25 -14.38 1.91
N ARG A 120 -6.71 -13.50 2.79
CA ARG A 120 -7.45 -12.27 2.48
C ARG A 120 -6.73 -11.07 3.09
N GLY A 121 -6.95 -9.90 2.50
CA GLY A 121 -6.43 -8.65 3.06
C GLY A 121 -7.30 -7.44 2.80
N GLU A 122 -7.01 -6.41 3.57
CA GLU A 122 -7.70 -5.12 3.58
C GLU A 122 -6.70 -4.04 3.95
N VAL A 123 -6.86 -2.85 3.39
CA VAL A 123 -6.19 -1.63 3.81
C VAL A 123 -7.21 -0.79 4.53
N ARG A 124 -6.86 -0.31 5.73
CA ARG A 124 -7.69 0.59 6.51
C ARG A 124 -6.95 1.89 6.80
N ALA A 125 -7.55 3.02 6.49
CA ALA A 125 -7.04 4.31 6.92
C ALA A 125 -7.45 4.59 8.36
N LEU A 126 -6.50 5.05 9.18
CA LEU A 126 -6.72 5.49 10.55
C LEU A 126 -6.28 6.95 10.70
N THR A 127 -7.18 7.78 11.22
CA THR A 127 -7.03 9.24 11.35
C THR A 127 -7.28 9.74 12.77
N GLN A 128 -7.80 8.89 13.66
CA GLN A 128 -8.10 9.28 15.04
C GLN A 128 -6.80 9.35 15.83
N ALA A 129 -6.42 10.54 16.30
CA ALA A 129 -5.27 10.72 17.16
C ALA A 129 -5.41 9.96 18.49
N GLY A 130 -4.28 9.64 19.11
CA GLY A 130 -4.22 8.95 20.40
C GLY A 130 -3.54 7.58 20.32
N SER A 131 -3.67 6.83 21.40
CA SER A 131 -3.07 5.50 21.56
C SER A 131 -3.94 4.42 20.91
N HIS A 132 -3.32 3.51 20.16
CA HIS A 132 -3.98 2.40 19.46
C HIS A 132 -3.24 1.09 19.66
N GLU A 133 -4.02 0.03 19.82
CA GLU A 133 -3.54 -1.35 19.71
C GLU A 133 -3.59 -1.79 18.23
N PRO A 134 -2.51 -2.34 17.65
CA PRO A 134 -2.57 -2.87 16.30
C PRO A 134 -3.58 -4.01 16.19
N ASP A 135 -4.35 -4.02 15.09
CA ASP A 135 -5.17 -5.17 14.74
C ASP A 135 -4.28 -6.43 14.64
N PRO A 136 -4.66 -7.60 15.19
CA PRO A 136 -3.85 -8.82 15.10
C PRO A 136 -3.52 -9.27 13.67
N SER A 137 -4.32 -8.86 12.69
CA SER A 137 -4.09 -9.11 11.26
C SER A 137 -3.25 -8.02 10.58
N CYS A 138 -2.89 -6.93 11.28
CA CYS A 138 -2.04 -5.89 10.75
C CYS A 138 -0.62 -6.43 10.53
N VAL A 139 -0.22 -6.55 9.27
CA VAL A 139 1.13 -6.98 8.90
C VAL A 139 2.06 -5.80 8.67
N LEU A 140 1.51 -4.60 8.43
CA LEU A 140 2.28 -3.39 8.20
C LEU A 140 1.43 -2.13 8.47
N LEU A 141 2.01 -1.18 9.21
CA LEU A 141 1.52 0.19 9.33
C LEU A 141 2.38 1.10 8.47
N TYR A 142 1.77 1.88 7.58
CA TYR A 142 2.44 2.87 6.76
C TYR A 142 2.00 4.28 7.16
N VAL A 143 2.95 5.17 7.43
CA VAL A 143 2.64 6.56 7.76
C VAL A 143 2.42 7.34 6.46
N ALA A 144 1.15 7.60 6.13
CA ALA A 144 0.79 8.32 4.91
C ALA A 144 0.92 9.84 5.09
N ARG A 145 0.67 10.36 6.30
CA ARG A 145 0.81 11.77 6.66
C ARG A 145 1.12 11.92 8.14
N GLY A 146 1.91 12.93 8.48
CA GLY A 146 2.21 13.27 9.88
C GLY A 146 3.19 12.30 10.50
N THR A 147 2.97 11.94 11.77
CA THR A 147 3.91 11.18 12.58
C THR A 147 3.22 10.15 13.48
N VAL A 148 3.94 9.08 13.78
CA VAL A 148 3.54 8.01 14.70
C VAL A 148 4.69 7.71 15.63
N THR A 149 4.43 7.51 16.91
CA THR A 149 5.43 6.98 17.86
C THR A 149 5.12 5.52 18.14
N THR A 150 6.10 4.64 17.97
CA THR A 150 6.01 3.22 18.34
C THR A 150 7.06 2.89 19.40
N ILE A 151 7.06 1.65 19.87
CA ILE A 151 8.13 1.14 20.76
C ILE A 151 9.53 1.19 20.10
N ASP A 152 9.58 1.24 18.77
CA ASP A 152 10.83 1.29 17.99
C ASP A 152 11.26 2.71 17.59
N GLY A 153 10.52 3.71 18.09
CA GLY A 153 10.80 5.13 17.91
C GLY A 153 9.78 5.85 17.03
N ASP A 154 10.11 7.09 16.70
CA ASP A 154 9.24 7.95 15.90
C ASP A 154 9.36 7.64 14.40
N LEU A 155 8.21 7.61 13.75
CA LEU A 155 8.01 7.44 12.31
C LEU A 155 7.38 8.71 11.73
N GLN A 156 7.77 9.03 10.51
CA GLN A 156 7.24 10.14 9.74
C GLN A 156 6.66 9.66 8.41
N ALA A 157 5.99 10.55 7.68
CA ALA A 157 5.41 10.25 6.38
C ALA A 157 6.40 9.52 5.44
N GLY A 158 5.96 8.37 4.91
CA GLY A 158 6.74 7.50 4.05
C GLY A 158 7.45 6.35 4.77
N ASP A 159 7.58 6.39 6.09
CA ASP A 159 8.09 5.27 6.88
C ASP A 159 6.99 4.22 7.11
N ALA A 160 7.41 2.99 7.37
CA ALA A 160 6.53 1.90 7.74
C ALA A 160 7.03 1.17 9.00
N TRP A 161 6.12 0.46 9.64
CA TRP A 161 6.39 -0.35 10.82
C TRP A 161 5.79 -1.73 10.64
N LEU A 162 6.55 -2.77 10.97
CA LEU A 162 6.05 -4.14 11.10
C LEU A 162 5.64 -4.36 12.57
N PRO A 163 4.34 -4.28 12.89
CA PRO A 163 3.87 -4.31 14.27
C PRO A 163 4.04 -5.69 14.90
N ASP A 164 4.29 -5.72 16.20
CA ASP A 164 4.41 -6.95 16.99
C ASP A 164 3.31 -7.07 18.09
N ARG A 165 2.22 -6.31 17.90
CA ARG A 165 1.11 -6.05 18.85
C ARG A 165 1.39 -5.00 19.92
N SER A 166 2.57 -4.40 19.96
CA SER A 166 2.80 -3.25 20.84
C SER A 166 1.90 -2.06 20.45
N PRO A 167 1.42 -1.26 21.41
CA PRO A 167 0.67 -0.05 21.09
C PRO A 167 1.50 0.96 20.30
N PHE A 168 0.83 1.83 19.56
CA PHE A 168 1.42 3.01 18.92
C PHE A 168 0.59 4.26 19.19
N GLU A 169 1.24 5.42 19.15
CA GLU A 169 0.60 6.72 19.34
C GLU A 169 0.51 7.45 18.00
N LEU A 170 -0.71 7.77 17.56
CA LEU A 170 -0.94 8.56 16.36
C LEU A 170 -1.07 10.04 16.72
N ALA A 171 -0.19 10.89 16.17
CA ALA A 171 -0.24 12.32 16.42
C ALA A 171 -1.45 13.00 15.75
N GLU A 172 -1.88 14.14 16.28
CA GLU A 172 -3.00 14.92 15.72
C GLU A 172 -2.75 15.30 14.24
N GLY A 173 -3.77 15.14 13.40
CA GLY A 173 -3.69 15.41 11.96
C GLY A 173 -2.89 14.39 11.15
N SER A 174 -2.42 13.30 11.78
CA SER A 174 -1.70 12.22 11.11
C SER A 174 -2.66 11.20 10.51
N ILE A 175 -2.19 10.52 9.47
CA ILE A 175 -2.94 9.48 8.76
C ILE A 175 -2.01 8.30 8.54
N VAL A 176 -2.46 7.12 8.93
CA VAL A 176 -1.77 5.85 8.66
C VAL A 176 -2.64 4.93 7.83
N LEU A 177 -2.00 4.11 7.01
CA LEU A 177 -2.63 2.99 6.33
C LEU A 177 -2.20 1.70 7.02
N LEU A 178 -3.17 0.94 7.53
CA LEU A 178 -2.97 -0.37 8.11
C LEU A 178 -3.20 -1.41 7.00
N ALA A 179 -2.15 -2.13 6.61
CA ALA A 179 -2.28 -3.30 5.74
C ALA A 179 -2.58 -4.53 6.61
N LEU A 180 -3.79 -5.04 6.47
CA LEU A 180 -4.30 -6.22 7.15
C LEU A 180 -4.18 -7.41 6.22
N ALA A 181 -3.64 -8.53 6.71
CA ALA A 181 -3.52 -9.76 5.97
C ALA A 181 -3.70 -10.97 6.90
N GLN A 182 -4.57 -11.89 6.52
CA GLN A 182 -4.86 -13.10 7.30
C GLN A 182 -4.96 -14.32 6.37
N PRO A 183 -4.37 -15.46 6.75
CA PRO A 183 -4.55 -16.70 6.02
C PRO A 183 -6.02 -17.18 6.08
N ASN A 184 -6.42 -17.97 5.08
CA ASN A 184 -7.76 -18.58 5.00
C ASN A 184 -8.00 -19.65 6.08
#